data_AF-A0A2J8NBY7-F1
#
_entry.id   AF-A0A2J8NBY7-F1
#
_cell.length_a   1.000
_cell.length_b   1.000
_cell.length_c   1.000
_cell.angle_alpha   90.00
_cell.angle_beta   90.00
_cell.angle_gamma   90.00
#
_symmetry.space_group_name_H-M   'P 1'
#
loop_
_entity.id
_entity.type
_entity.pdbx_description
1 polymer ?
#
loop_
_entity_poly.entity_id
_entity_poly.type
_entity_poly.pdbx_seq_one_letter_code
_entity_poly.pdbx_strand_id
1 'polypeptide(L)'
;KSFKVSMIHRLRFTTDVQLGHAIFKLTYLSNHDYKHLYFESDAATVNEIVLKVNYILESRASTARADYFAQKQRKLNRRTSFSFQKEKKSGQQ
;
A
#
# COMPACT_ATOMS: atom_id res chain seq x y z
N LYS A 1 -8.97 9.50 14.66
CA LYS A 1 -7.63 9.29 14.06
C LYS A 1 -7.81 8.56 12.74
N SER A 2 -7.11 8.94 11.67
CA SER A 2 -7.25 8.31 10.34
C SER A 2 -5.95 7.67 9.89
N PHE A 3 -6.01 6.47 9.30
CA PHE A 3 -4.84 5.74 8.82
C PHE A 3 -4.93 5.57 7.31
N LYS A 4 -3.91 6.03 6.58
CA LYS A 4 -3.79 5.70 5.16
C LYS A 4 -3.32 4.25 5.05
N VAL A 5 -3.88 3.48 4.11
CA VAL A 5 -3.45 2.10 3.83
C VAL A 5 -1.95 2.03 3.54
N SER A 6 -1.36 3.08 2.94
CA SER A 6 0.08 3.18 2.70
C SER A 6 0.94 3.14 3.96
N MET A 7 0.38 3.50 5.11
CA MET A 7 1.06 3.49 6.41
C MET A 7 0.99 2.11 7.07
N ILE A 8 0.03 1.25 6.70
CA ILE A 8 -0.11 -0.06 7.31
C ILE A 8 1.01 -0.97 6.82
N HIS A 9 1.82 -1.46 7.74
CA HIS A 9 2.93 -2.36 7.44
C HIS A 9 2.50 -3.82 7.55
N ARG A 10 1.77 -4.16 8.62
CA ARG A 10 1.36 -5.54 8.88
C ARG A 10 0.18 -5.59 9.85
N LEU A 11 -0.69 -6.57 9.66
CA LEU A 11 -1.69 -6.98 10.64
C LEU A 11 -1.36 -8.39 11.12
N ARG A 12 -1.40 -8.61 12.44
CA ARG A 12 -1.21 -9.93 13.05
C ARG A 12 -2.37 -10.23 13.98
N PHE A 13 -2.93 -11.42 13.85
CA PHE A 13 -3.84 -11.96 14.85
C PHE A 13 -3.01 -12.41 16.06
N THR A 14 -3.46 -12.09 17.26
CA THR A 14 -2.79 -12.47 18.51
C THR A 14 -3.86 -13.01 19.43
N THR A 15 -3.94 -14.34 19.52
CA THR A 15 -4.96 -15.01 20.33
C THR A 15 -4.45 -15.35 21.72
N ASP A 16 -5.17 -14.84 22.71
CA ASP A 16 -5.58 -15.67 23.84
C ASP A 16 -7.11 -15.68 23.80
N VAL A 17 -7.69 -16.79 23.34
CA VAL A 17 -9.16 -16.95 23.28
C VAL A 17 -9.61 -17.36 24.67
N GLN A 18 -9.72 -16.39 25.56
CA GLN A 18 -10.39 -16.58 26.83
C GLN A 18 -11.65 -15.72 26.82
N LEU A 19 -12.80 -16.35 27.05
CA LEU A 19 -14.09 -15.69 27.25
C LEU A 19 -14.71 -14.97 26.02
N GLY A 20 -14.46 -15.43 24.80
CA GLY A 20 -15.20 -14.96 23.61
C GLY A 20 -14.72 -13.65 22.99
N HIS A 21 -13.65 -13.06 23.54
CA HIS A 21 -12.97 -11.90 22.99
C HIS A 21 -11.72 -12.34 22.21
N ALA A 22 -11.48 -11.69 21.08
CA ALA A 22 -10.31 -11.88 20.22
C ALA A 22 -9.59 -10.55 20.03
N ILE A 23 -8.27 -10.61 19.83
CA ILE A 23 -7.41 -9.44 19.70
C ILE A 23 -6.62 -9.50 18.39
N PHE A 24 -6.47 -8.36 17.74
CA PHE A 24 -5.51 -8.19 16.65
C PHE A 24 -4.58 -7.00 16.88
N LYS A 25 -3.36 -7.14 16.35
CA LYS A 25 -2.31 -6.13 16.39
C LYS A 25 -2.12 -5.49 15.01
N LEU A 26 -2.41 -4.20 14.90
CA LEU A 26 -2.09 -3.37 13.74
C LEU A 26 -0.71 -2.72 13.92
N THR A 27 0.19 -2.96 12.97
CA THR A 27 1.48 -2.26 12.90
C THR A 27 1.48 -1.28 11.74
N TYR A 28 1.76 -0.01 12.03
CA TYR A 28 1.76 1.07 11.06
C TYR A 28 3.00 1.96 11.19
N LEU A 29 3.44 2.53 10.07
CA LEU A 29 4.54 3.48 10.01
C LEU A 29 4.03 4.89 10.30
N SER A 30 4.66 5.58 11.23
CA SER A 30 4.37 6.97 11.62
C SER A 30 5.67 7.69 11.93
N ASN A 31 5.99 8.73 11.18
CA ASN A 31 7.21 9.52 11.34
C ASN A 31 8.47 8.63 11.37
N HIS A 32 8.58 7.71 10.42
CA HIS A 32 9.67 6.71 10.30
C HIS A 32 9.73 5.63 11.39
N ASP A 33 8.82 5.65 12.37
CA ASP A 33 8.74 4.62 13.40
C ASP A 33 7.57 3.66 13.18
N TYR A 34 7.80 2.38 13.46
CA TYR A 34 6.72 1.39 13.52
C TYR A 34 6.02 1.46 14.87
N LYS A 35 4.73 1.81 14.83
CA LYS A 35 3.85 1.87 16.00
C LYS A 35 2.86 0.72 15.99
N HIS A 36 2.40 0.34 17.17
CA HIS A 36 1.51 -0.79 17.37
C HIS A 36 0.21 -0.33 18.03
N LEU A 37 -0.91 -0.85 17.53
CA LEU A 37 -2.22 -0.74 18.16
C LEU A 37 -2.80 -2.13 18.34
N TYR A 38 -3.44 -2.34 19.47
CA TYR A 38 -4.18 -3.56 19.77
C TYR A 38 -5.66 -3.22 19.79
N PHE A 39 -6.45 -4.06 19.16
CA PHE A 39 -7.89 -3.93 19.07
C PHE A 39 -8.52 -5.23 19.52
N GLU A 40 -9.63 -5.12 20.22
CA GLU A 40 -10.37 -6.25 20.77
C GLU A 40 -11.81 -6.19 20.28
N SER A 41 -12.36 -7.36 19.92
CA SER A 41 -13.76 -7.53 19.56
C SER A 41 -14.14 -9.01 19.66
N ASP A 42 -15.34 -9.38 19.23
CA ASP A 42 -15.68 -10.79 19.05
C ASP A 42 -14.83 -11.43 17.94
N ALA A 43 -14.69 -12.75 17.99
CA ALA A 43 -13.84 -13.49 17.07
C ALA A 43 -14.26 -13.34 15.59
N ALA A 44 -15.57 -13.25 15.30
CA ALA A 44 -16.03 -13.13 13.92
C ALA A 44 -15.62 -11.78 13.32
N THR A 45 -15.86 -10.69 14.06
CA THR A 45 -15.46 -9.34 13.66
C THR A 45 -13.95 -9.23 13.49
N VAL A 46 -13.15 -9.76 14.42
CA VAL A 46 -11.68 -9.71 14.30
C VAL A 46 -11.20 -10.48 13.07
N ASN A 47 -11.72 -11.68 12.84
CA ASN A 47 -11.34 -12.49 11.68
C ASN A 47 -11.67 -11.79 10.36
N GLU A 48 -12.85 -11.18 10.26
CA GLU A 48 -13.26 -10.42 9.08
C GLU A 48 -12.32 -9.22 8.81
N ILE A 49 -11.98 -8.46 9.84
CA ILE A 49 -11.05 -7.33 9.74
C ILE A 49 -9.66 -7.81 9.31
N VAL A 50 -9.15 -8.85 9.96
CA VAL A 50 -7.82 -9.40 9.66
C VAL A 50 -7.74 -9.87 8.22
N LEU A 51 -8.75 -10.61 7.75
CA LEU A 51 -8.84 -11.09 6.38
C LEU A 51 -8.87 -9.93 5.37
N LYS A 52 -9.78 -8.96 5.57
CA LYS A 52 -9.94 -7.82 4.64
C LYS A 52 -8.67 -6.99 4.52
N VAL A 53 -8.01 -6.68 5.63
CA VAL A 53 -6.79 -5.86 5.60
C VAL A 53 -5.63 -6.62 4.96
N ASN A 54 -5.48 -7.91 5.26
CA ASN A 54 -4.45 -8.73 4.62
C ASN A 54 -4.66 -8.80 3.09
N TYR A 55 -5.89 -8.99 2.62
CA TYR A 55 -6.19 -8.94 1.19
C TYR A 55 -5.84 -7.59 0.54
N ILE A 56 -6.09 -6.47 1.22
CA ILE A 56 -5.67 -5.15 0.72
C ILE A 56 -4.14 -5.06 0.60
N LEU A 57 -3.41 -5.56 1.61
CA LEU A 57 -1.94 -5.52 1.62
C LEU A 57 -1.34 -6.43 0.53
N GLU A 58 -1.86 -7.65 0.38
CA GLU A 58 -1.45 -8.61 -0.66
C GLU A 58 -1.77 -8.08 -2.06
N SER A 59 -2.96 -7.52 -2.27
CA SER A 59 -3.35 -6.90 -3.54
C SER A 59 -2.40 -5.77 -3.94
N ARG A 60 -1.86 -5.01 -2.97
CA ARG A 60 -0.88 -3.95 -3.24
C ARG A 60 0.48 -4.47 -3.69
N ALA A 61 0.91 -5.63 -3.19
CA ALA A 61 2.14 -6.29 -3.58
C ALA A 61 1.99 -7.19 -4.82
N SER A 62 0.76 -7.35 -5.34
CA SER A 62 0.49 -8.22 -6.48
C SER A 62 1.23 -7.80 -7.75
N THR A 63 1.68 -8.80 -8.51
CA THR A 63 2.31 -8.61 -9.83
C THR A 63 1.37 -7.92 -10.80
N ALA A 64 0.08 -8.28 -10.81
CA ALA A 64 -0.93 -7.65 -11.65
C ALA A 64 -1.00 -6.13 -11.44
N ARG A 65 -0.90 -5.66 -10.18
CA ARG A 65 -0.86 -4.23 -9.88
C ARG A 65 0.45 -3.59 -10.32
N ALA A 66 1.59 -4.26 -10.09
CA ALA A 66 2.89 -3.78 -10.54
C ALA A 66 2.94 -3.63 -12.09
N ASP A 67 2.42 -4.62 -12.80
CA ASP A 67 2.33 -4.64 -14.27
C ASP A 67 1.42 -3.53 -14.79
N TYR A 68 0.29 -3.29 -14.13
CA TYR A 68 -0.58 -2.15 -14.46
C TYR A 68 0.17 -0.81 -14.35
N PHE A 69 0.92 -0.60 -13.27
CA PHE A 69 1.71 0.63 -13.10
C PHE A 69 2.82 0.74 -14.15
N ALA A 70 3.56 -0.34 -14.42
CA ALA A 70 4.59 -0.35 -15.45
C ALA A 70 4.01 -0.02 -16.83
N GLN A 71 2.87 -0.60 -17.19
CA GLN A 71 2.18 -0.31 -18.45
C GLN A 71 1.69 1.13 -18.52
N LYS A 72 1.10 1.66 -17.44
CA LYS A 72 0.66 3.05 -17.35
C LYS A 72 1.83 4.01 -17.54
N GLN A 73 2.98 3.75 -16.92
CA GLN A 73 4.19 4.56 -17.07
C GLN A 73 4.74 4.52 -18.50
N ARG A 74 4.81 3.34 -19.13
CA ARG A 74 5.24 3.21 -20.54
C ARG A 74 4.36 4.03 -21.48
N LYS A 75 3.03 3.99 -21.28
CA LYS A 75 2.07 4.81 -22.06
C LYS A 75 2.31 6.31 -21.87
N LEU A 76 2.57 6.75 -20.63
CA LEU A 76 2.88 8.15 -20.35
C LEU A 76 4.18 8.60 -21.02
N ASN A 77 5.26 7.81 -20.90
CA ASN A 77 6.55 8.12 -21.49
C ASN A 77 6.46 8.26 -23.02
N ARG A 78 5.65 7.42 -23.70
CA ARG A 78 5.37 7.56 -25.14
C ARG A 78 4.66 8.87 -25.51
N ARG A 79 3.84 9.42 -24.60
CA ARG A 79 3.17 10.72 -24.83
C ARG A 79 4.13 11.90 -24.66
N THR A 80 5.10 11.78 -23.76
CA THR A 80 6.04 12.87 -23.44
C THR A 80 7.36 12.77 -24.22
N SER A 81 7.60 11.69 -24.97
CA SER A 81 8.82 11.48 -25.76
C SER A 81 8.89 12.34 -27.02
N PHE A 82 7.79 12.98 -27.44
CA PHE A 82 7.82 14.05 -28.44
C PHE A 82 8.12 15.39 -27.78
N SER A 83 9.32 15.56 -27.25
CA SER A 83 9.87 16.90 -27.05
C SER A 83 10.49 17.35 -28.37
N PHE A 84 9.88 18.37 -28.99
CA PHE A 84 10.45 19.04 -30.15
C PHE A 84 11.82 19.61 -29.75
N GLN A 85 12.91 18.93 -30.08
CA GLN A 85 14.23 19.54 -30.03
C GLN A 85 14.30 20.56 -31.15
N LYS A 86 14.04 21.83 -30.81
CA LYS A 86 14.33 22.95 -31.70
C LYS A 86 15.85 23.02 -31.84
N GLU A 87 16.41 22.29 -32.81
CA GLU A 87 17.82 22.42 -33.18
C GLU A 87 18.08 23.89 -33.49
N LYS A 88 18.81 24.58 -32.59
CA LYS A 88 19.45 25.85 -32.93
C LYS A 88 20.55 25.51 -33.93
N LYS A 89 20.29 25.69 -35.23
CA LYS A 89 21.37 25.86 -36.22
C LYS A 89 22.19 27.09 -35.78
N SER A 90 23.31 26.85 -35.09
CA SER A 90 24.38 27.83 -34.97
C SER A 90 25.01 27.96 -36.35
N GLY A 91 24.58 28.95 -37.12
CA GLY A 91 25.28 29.38 -38.32
C GLY A 91 26.67 29.86 -37.91
N GLN A 92 27.70 29.15 -38.39
CA GLN A 92 29.05 29.66 -38.45
C GLN A 92 29.11 30.72 -39.57
N GLN A 93 29.44 31.95 -39.19
CA GLN A 93 30.07 32.95 -40.05
C GLN A 93 31.49 33.15 -39.55
#